data_AF-A0AAP0QPE5-F1
#
_entry.id   AF-A0AAP0QPE5-F1
#
_cell.length_a   1.000
_cell.length_b   1.000
_cell.length_c   1.000
_cell.angle_alpha   90.00
_cell.angle_beta   90.00
_cell.angle_gamma   90.00
#
_symmetry.space_group_name_H-M   'P 1'
#
loop_
_entity.id
_entity.type
_entity.pdbx_description
1 polymer ?
#
loop_
_entity_poly.entity_id
_entity_poly.type
_entity_poly.pdbx_seq_one_letter_code
_entity_poly.pdbx_strand_id
1 'polypeptide(L)'
;MSEEAAHGDGSEAVEAPQGSVPRLNERILSSMSRRSVAAHPWHDLEIGPGAPTIFNVVVEISKGSKVKYELDKKTGLIKVDRILYSSVVYPHNYGFIPRTLCEDNDPMDVLILMQEPVLPGCFLRAKAIGLMPMIDQGEKDDKIIAVCADDPEYKHYNDIKELPPHRLSEIRRFFEDYKKNENKEVAVNEFLPSSAAVEAIQYSMDLYAEYILHTLRRISRIKTTGTFNNLKLARSYLSLNGASGCMVKQLEDMIEAASSMSEEAANVSRSAPKLNERILSSLSRRSVAAHPWHDLEIGPGAPNVFNCVVEITKGSKVKYELDKKTGLIKVDRVLYSSVVYPHNYGFIPRTLCEDNDPLDVLVLMQEPVLPGCFLRARAIGLMPMIDQGEKDDKIIAVCADDPEYKHYTDIKELPPHRLTEIRRFFEDYKKNENKKVAVNEFLPTSTAVEAIQYSMCVRPKLSFNLEADWAILFVYDNFQPTELFFNWQGPLCRVHYAFPEAIGELYIPPIVFQLGGGGMEIHHLNKSFHLMLFIIDNVRR
;
A
#
# COMPACT_ATOMS: atom_id res chain seq x y z
N MET A 1 4.80 -19.90 83.93
CA MET A 1 6.19 -19.77 83.46
C MET A 1 6.11 -19.82 81.95
N SER A 2 6.32 -18.78 81.15
CA SER A 2 6.90 -17.44 81.28
C SER A 2 6.60 -16.81 79.91
N GLU A 3 5.85 -15.70 79.88
CA GLU A 3 6.33 -14.34 79.60
C GLU A 3 6.56 -13.99 78.12
N GLU A 4 5.91 -12.88 77.73
CA GLU A 4 6.17 -12.05 76.57
C GLU A 4 7.61 -11.55 76.53
N ALA A 5 8.16 -11.28 75.33
CA ALA A 5 8.80 -10.00 75.02
C ALA A 5 9.29 -9.94 73.56
N ALA A 6 8.76 -8.92 72.87
CA ALA A 6 9.36 -8.09 71.84
C ALA A 6 10.75 -8.46 71.29
N HIS A 7 10.88 -8.50 69.96
CA HIS A 7 12.05 -7.99 69.27
C HIS A 7 11.61 -7.08 68.13
N GLY A 8 11.77 -5.78 68.37
CA GLY A 8 11.84 -4.77 67.34
C GLY A 8 13.28 -4.34 67.15
N ASP A 9 13.57 -4.08 65.87
CA ASP A 9 14.52 -3.11 65.32
C ASP A 9 15.99 -3.53 65.08
N GLY A 10 16.45 -3.21 63.87
CA GLY A 10 17.79 -3.56 63.38
C GLY A 10 17.84 -3.68 61.87
N SER A 11 17.62 -2.57 61.19
CA SER A 11 17.71 -2.34 59.75
C SER A 11 18.95 -2.93 59.07
N GLU A 12 18.76 -3.70 58.00
CA GLU A 12 19.63 -3.70 56.82
C GLU A 12 18.77 -4.05 55.60
N ALA A 13 18.28 -3.01 54.92
CA ALA A 13 17.63 -3.16 53.63
C ALA A 13 18.68 -3.61 52.62
N VAL A 14 18.62 -4.88 52.22
CA VAL A 14 19.35 -5.35 51.04
C VAL A 14 18.66 -4.75 49.82
N GLU A 15 19.20 -3.65 49.32
CA GLU A 15 18.81 -3.08 48.03
C GLU A 15 19.03 -4.13 46.94
N ALA A 16 17.92 -4.61 46.35
CA ALA A 16 17.98 -5.33 45.09
C ALA A 16 18.59 -4.39 44.04
N PRO A 17 19.53 -4.87 43.20
CA PRO A 17 20.13 -4.01 42.18
C PRO A 17 19.02 -3.55 41.24
N GLN A 18 18.77 -2.24 41.19
CA GLN A 18 17.90 -1.66 40.18
C GLN A 18 18.47 -2.04 38.82
N GLY A 19 17.83 -3.02 38.18
CA GLY A 19 18.14 -3.41 36.81
C GLY A 19 18.03 -2.15 35.96
N SER A 20 19.17 -1.68 35.46
CA SER A 20 19.22 -0.52 34.59
C SER A 20 18.26 -0.76 33.44
N VAL A 21 17.21 0.04 33.34
CA VAL A 21 16.34 0.07 32.16
C VAL A 21 17.26 0.14 30.94
N PRO A 22 17.13 -0.76 29.94
CA PRO A 22 17.99 -0.73 28.78
C PRO A 22 17.92 0.67 28.17
N ARG A 23 19.07 1.37 28.12
CA ARG A 23 19.11 2.67 27.43
C ARG A 23 18.64 2.44 26.01
N LEU A 24 17.57 3.14 25.62
CA LEU A 24 17.05 3.12 24.26
C LEU A 24 18.21 3.31 23.30
N ASN A 25 18.41 2.36 22.38
CA ASN A 25 19.50 2.45 21.42
C ASN A 25 19.34 3.74 20.60
N GLU A 26 20.45 4.29 20.09
CA GLU A 26 20.44 5.54 19.31
C GLU A 26 19.49 5.47 18.11
N ARG A 27 19.15 4.26 17.63
CA ARG A 27 18.15 4.03 16.59
C ARG A 27 16.73 4.39 17.05
N ILE A 28 16.33 4.05 18.27
CA ILE A 28 15.01 4.37 18.85
C ILE A 28 14.91 5.86 19.21
N LEU A 29 15.99 6.47 19.69
CA LEU A 29 16.03 7.92 19.88
C LEU A 29 15.99 8.67 18.54
N SER A 30 16.60 8.11 17.48
CA SER A 30 16.52 8.66 16.13
C SER A 30 15.12 8.51 15.49
N SER A 31 14.36 7.46 15.83
CA SER A 31 13.00 7.23 15.30
C SER A 31 11.94 8.11 15.96
N MET A 32 12.23 8.71 17.12
CA MET A 32 11.37 9.73 17.74
C MET A 32 11.50 11.12 17.10
N SER A 33 12.61 11.40 16.40
CA SER A 33 12.82 12.67 15.66
C SER A 33 12.63 12.55 14.15
N ARG A 34 12.66 11.32 13.62
CA ARG A 34 12.39 10.99 12.21
C ARG A 34 11.23 10.02 12.20
N ARG A 35 10.05 10.45 11.71
CA ARG A 35 8.94 9.52 11.42
C ARG A 35 9.54 8.32 10.68
N SER A 36 9.52 7.14 11.29
CA SER A 36 10.06 5.93 10.67
C SER A 36 9.15 5.59 9.52
N VAL A 37 9.68 5.72 8.32
CA VAL A 37 8.94 5.42 7.10
C VAL A 37 9.27 3.99 6.71
N ALA A 38 8.25 3.18 6.42
CA ALA A 38 8.49 1.87 5.81
C ALA A 38 9.12 2.03 4.41
N ALA A 39 10.14 1.23 4.14
CA ALA A 39 10.92 1.30 2.92
C ALA A 39 10.10 0.87 1.69
N HIS A 40 10.23 1.60 0.58
CA HIS A 40 9.69 1.20 -0.71
C HIS A 40 10.51 0.02 -1.28
N PRO A 41 9.92 -1.17 -1.53
CA PRO A 41 10.68 -2.36 -1.89
C PRO A 41 11.54 -2.22 -3.15
N TRP A 42 11.07 -1.49 -4.17
CA TRP A 42 11.85 -1.25 -5.40
C TRP A 42 12.98 -0.21 -5.28
N HIS A 43 12.72 0.93 -4.63
CA HIS A 43 13.65 2.06 -4.66
C HIS A 43 14.59 2.10 -3.45
N ASP A 44 14.09 1.72 -2.27
CA ASP A 44 14.81 1.89 -1.01
C ASP A 44 15.66 0.67 -0.66
N LEU A 45 15.22 -0.54 -1.04
CA LEU A 45 16.02 -1.76 -0.86
C LEU A 45 17.28 -1.70 -1.73
N GLU A 46 18.42 -1.99 -1.13
CA GLU A 46 19.68 -2.10 -1.86
C GLU A 46 19.71 -3.38 -2.70
N ILE A 47 20.25 -3.29 -3.91
CA ILE A 47 20.44 -4.46 -4.79
C ILE A 47 21.41 -5.49 -4.19
N GLY A 48 22.31 -5.06 -3.30
CA GLY A 48 23.27 -5.92 -2.61
C GLY A 48 24.68 -5.86 -3.22
N PRO A 49 25.73 -6.06 -2.41
CA PRO A 49 27.13 -5.82 -2.83
C PRO A 49 27.70 -6.84 -3.81
N GLY A 50 27.01 -7.96 -4.04
CA GLY A 50 27.41 -8.98 -5.01
C GLY A 50 26.81 -8.80 -6.40
N ALA A 51 25.98 -7.77 -6.60
CA ALA A 51 25.33 -7.51 -7.88
C ALA A 51 26.37 -7.16 -8.95
N PRO A 52 26.16 -7.53 -10.22
CA PRO A 52 24.96 -8.18 -10.79
C PRO A 52 24.85 -9.70 -10.58
N THR A 53 25.88 -10.38 -10.06
CA THR A 53 25.89 -11.85 -9.95
C THR A 53 25.04 -12.38 -8.79
N ILE A 54 25.16 -11.76 -7.62
CA ILE A 54 24.39 -12.09 -6.41
C ILE A 54 23.69 -10.84 -5.91
N PHE A 55 22.37 -10.85 -5.89
CA PHE A 55 21.54 -9.68 -5.61
C PHE A 55 20.41 -10.01 -4.64
N ASN A 56 19.87 -8.99 -4.00
CA ASN A 56 18.62 -9.08 -3.27
C ASN A 56 17.47 -9.17 -4.27
N VAL A 57 16.45 -9.94 -3.94
CA VAL A 57 15.22 -10.09 -4.71
C VAL A 57 14.05 -9.90 -3.78
N VAL A 58 13.07 -9.09 -4.17
CA VAL A 58 11.78 -9.02 -3.48
C VAL A 58 10.86 -10.05 -4.11
N VAL A 59 10.40 -11.02 -3.32
CA VAL A 59 9.47 -12.05 -3.78
C VAL A 59 8.08 -11.44 -3.85
N GLU A 60 7.43 -11.57 -5.00
CA GLU A 60 6.03 -11.20 -5.19
C GLU A 60 5.14 -12.43 -5.10
N ILE A 61 5.52 -13.54 -5.74
CA ILE A 61 4.67 -14.72 -5.85
C ILE A 61 5.40 -15.93 -5.25
N SER A 62 4.77 -16.55 -4.26
CA SER A 62 5.27 -17.80 -3.68
C SER A 62 5.19 -18.95 -4.68
N LYS A 63 6.18 -19.84 -4.61
CA LYS A 63 6.12 -21.18 -5.22
C LYS A 63 4.80 -21.88 -4.86
N GLY A 64 4.10 -22.40 -5.87
CA GLY A 64 2.83 -23.10 -5.74
C GLY A 64 1.59 -22.21 -5.74
N SER A 65 1.74 -20.87 -5.80
CA SER A 65 0.60 -19.94 -5.81
C SER A 65 -0.03 -19.80 -7.20
N LYS A 66 -1.36 -19.61 -7.24
CA LYS A 66 -2.12 -19.09 -8.41
C LYS A 66 -2.38 -17.59 -8.33
N VAL A 67 -2.20 -16.99 -7.17
CA VAL A 67 -2.39 -15.56 -6.96
C VAL A 67 -1.18 -14.86 -7.56
N LYS A 68 -1.40 -14.09 -8.63
CA LYS A 68 -0.39 -13.18 -9.17
C LYS A 68 -0.41 -11.92 -8.32
N TYR A 69 0.51 -11.86 -7.37
CA TYR A 69 0.85 -10.63 -6.68
C TYR A 69 1.77 -9.78 -7.55
N GLU A 70 1.73 -8.47 -7.36
CA GLU A 70 2.59 -7.49 -8.00
C GLU A 70 2.86 -6.32 -7.06
N LEU A 71 4.01 -5.69 -7.19
CA LEU A 71 4.29 -4.42 -6.54
C LEU A 71 3.47 -3.31 -7.21
N ASP A 72 2.63 -2.63 -6.43
CA ASP A 72 2.08 -1.35 -6.86
C ASP A 72 3.18 -0.28 -6.80
N LYS A 73 3.78 0.04 -7.94
CA LYS A 73 4.92 0.97 -8.08
C LYS A 73 4.69 2.36 -7.47
N LYS A 74 3.42 2.78 -7.32
CA LYS A 74 3.07 4.08 -6.74
C LYS A 74 3.11 4.03 -5.21
N THR A 75 2.45 3.04 -4.61
CA THR A 75 2.23 2.91 -3.16
C THR A 75 3.29 2.06 -2.47
N GLY A 76 4.04 1.25 -3.21
CA GLY A 76 5.04 0.32 -2.69
C GLY A 76 4.43 -0.85 -1.91
N LEU A 77 3.10 -1.01 -1.98
CA LEU A 77 2.36 -2.11 -1.38
C LEU A 77 2.29 -3.28 -2.35
N ILE A 78 2.17 -4.50 -1.82
CA ILE A 78 1.90 -5.69 -2.62
C ILE A 78 0.41 -5.74 -2.95
N LYS A 79 0.09 -5.80 -4.23
CA LYS A 79 -1.24 -5.87 -4.81
C LYS A 79 -1.49 -7.26 -5.37
N VAL A 80 -2.70 -7.79 -5.25
CA VAL A 80 -3.17 -8.90 -6.08
C VAL A 80 -3.55 -8.32 -7.44
N ASP A 81 -2.80 -8.67 -8.48
CA ASP A 81 -3.12 -8.33 -9.86
C ASP A 81 -4.32 -9.14 -10.34
N ARG A 82 -4.19 -10.47 -10.28
CA ARG A 82 -5.22 -11.42 -10.71
C ARG A 82 -4.97 -12.82 -10.18
N ILE A 83 -5.98 -13.68 -10.33
CA ILE A 83 -5.81 -15.13 -10.22
C ILE A 83 -5.52 -15.67 -11.62
N LEU A 84 -4.56 -16.60 -11.73
CA LEU A 84 -4.28 -17.25 -13.02
C LEU A 84 -5.54 -17.96 -13.55
N TYR A 85 -5.81 -17.75 -14.85
CA TYR A 85 -6.94 -18.37 -15.56
C TYR A 85 -6.70 -19.85 -15.85
N SER A 86 -5.43 -20.24 -15.94
CA SER A 86 -4.99 -21.60 -16.17
C SER A 86 -4.92 -22.39 -14.85
N SER A 87 -4.93 -23.72 -14.94
CA SER A 87 -4.81 -24.58 -13.76
C SER A 87 -3.39 -24.64 -13.19
N VAL A 88 -2.40 -24.06 -13.88
CA VAL A 88 -1.00 -24.06 -13.45
C VAL A 88 -0.77 -23.14 -12.25
N VAL A 89 0.31 -23.41 -11.53
CA VAL A 89 0.81 -22.62 -10.39
C VAL A 89 2.26 -22.25 -10.67
N TYR A 90 2.74 -21.16 -10.08
CA TYR A 90 4.15 -20.79 -10.22
C TYR A 90 5.05 -21.91 -9.68
N PRO A 91 5.91 -22.53 -10.50
CA PRO A 91 6.69 -23.70 -10.08
C PRO A 91 7.80 -23.35 -9.08
N HIS A 92 8.17 -22.07 -9.01
CA HIS A 92 9.22 -21.50 -8.19
C HIS A 92 8.79 -20.12 -7.68
N ASN A 93 9.52 -19.56 -6.71
CA ASN A 93 9.24 -18.20 -6.24
C ASN A 93 9.52 -17.22 -7.38
N TYR A 94 8.75 -16.15 -7.46
CA TYR A 94 8.85 -15.13 -8.51
C TYR A 94 8.83 -13.75 -7.89
N GLY A 95 9.56 -12.82 -8.48
CA GLY A 95 9.51 -11.41 -8.09
C GLY A 95 10.48 -10.60 -8.91
N PHE A 96 11.02 -9.54 -8.32
CA PHE A 96 11.83 -8.58 -9.04
C PHE A 96 13.12 -8.19 -8.32
N ILE A 97 14.08 -7.70 -9.09
CA ILE A 97 15.35 -7.17 -8.59
C ILE A 97 15.18 -5.68 -8.26
N PRO A 98 15.40 -5.23 -7.01
CA PRO A 98 15.28 -3.83 -6.65
C PRO A 98 16.35 -3.00 -7.37
N ARG A 99 16.07 -1.70 -7.60
CA ARG A 99 16.95 -0.76 -8.33
C ARG A 99 17.38 -1.21 -9.73
N THR A 100 16.48 -1.89 -10.43
CA THR A 100 16.60 -2.24 -11.85
C THR A 100 15.40 -1.66 -12.60
N LEU A 101 15.53 -1.53 -13.92
CA LEU A 101 14.50 -1.01 -14.82
C LEU A 101 14.60 -1.68 -16.20
N CYS A 102 13.48 -2.13 -16.72
CA CYS A 102 13.33 -2.71 -18.05
C CYS A 102 12.63 -1.73 -19.02
N GLU A 103 12.59 -2.09 -20.30
CA GLU A 103 12.04 -1.24 -21.37
C GLU A 103 10.53 -0.99 -21.23
N ASP A 104 9.83 -1.88 -20.54
CA ASP A 104 8.41 -1.79 -20.15
C ASP A 104 8.14 -0.89 -18.93
N ASN A 105 9.20 -0.33 -18.32
CA ASN A 105 9.17 0.44 -17.08
C ASN A 105 8.81 -0.37 -15.82
N ASP A 106 9.06 -1.68 -15.83
CA ASP A 106 9.05 -2.53 -14.65
C ASP A 106 10.47 -2.86 -14.17
N PRO A 107 10.66 -3.25 -12.90
CA PRO A 107 11.91 -3.82 -12.45
C PRO A 107 12.18 -5.17 -13.15
N MET A 108 13.45 -5.56 -13.23
CA MET A 108 13.86 -6.83 -13.83
C MET A 108 13.24 -8.01 -13.08
N ASP A 109 12.51 -8.83 -13.82
CA ASP A 109 11.84 -10.04 -13.33
C ASP A 109 12.83 -11.18 -13.06
N VAL A 110 12.56 -11.96 -12.02
CA VAL A 110 13.38 -13.10 -11.63
C VAL A 110 12.56 -14.26 -11.06
N LEU A 111 12.87 -15.47 -11.54
CA LEU A 111 12.36 -16.74 -11.02
C LEU A 111 13.44 -17.40 -10.16
N ILE A 112 13.12 -17.69 -8.89
CA ILE A 112 14.07 -18.18 -7.87
C ILE A 112 13.78 -19.63 -7.52
N LEU A 113 14.72 -20.50 -7.92
CA LEU A 113 14.72 -21.91 -7.55
C LEU A 113 15.25 -22.08 -6.12
N MET A 114 14.43 -22.72 -5.28
CA MET A 114 14.76 -23.10 -3.90
C MET A 114 13.78 -24.16 -3.39
N GLN A 115 14.08 -24.72 -2.21
CA GLN A 115 13.26 -25.73 -1.55
C GLN A 115 11.88 -25.18 -1.15
N GLU A 116 11.86 -24.08 -0.38
CA GLU A 116 10.67 -23.58 0.31
C GLU A 116 9.97 -22.42 -0.42
N PRO A 117 8.64 -22.30 -0.30
CA PRO A 117 7.91 -21.10 -0.71
C PRO A 117 8.27 -19.91 0.19
N VAL A 118 8.37 -18.73 -0.40
CA VAL A 118 8.64 -17.48 0.32
C VAL A 118 7.43 -16.56 0.19
N LEU A 119 7.05 -15.90 1.28
CA LEU A 119 5.88 -15.02 1.32
C LEU A 119 6.10 -13.76 0.47
N PRO A 120 5.07 -13.30 -0.27
CA PRO A 120 5.05 -11.99 -0.92
C PRO A 120 5.53 -10.85 -0.02
N GLY A 121 6.35 -9.97 -0.57
CA GLY A 121 6.96 -8.83 0.12
C GLY A 121 8.21 -9.15 0.94
N CYS A 122 8.52 -10.43 1.20
CA CYS A 122 9.83 -10.80 1.74
C CYS A 122 10.93 -10.64 0.69
N PHE A 123 12.16 -10.44 1.13
CA PHE A 123 13.32 -10.44 0.24
C PHE A 123 14.36 -11.47 0.67
N LEU A 124 15.15 -11.94 -0.29
CA LEU A 124 16.22 -12.91 -0.11
C LEU A 124 17.38 -12.61 -1.05
N ARG A 125 18.53 -13.27 -0.83
CA ARG A 125 19.66 -13.21 -1.78
C ARG A 125 19.52 -14.30 -2.82
N ALA A 126 19.62 -13.93 -4.09
CA ALA A 126 19.60 -14.84 -5.22
C ALA A 126 20.89 -14.71 -6.03
N LYS A 127 21.29 -15.79 -6.69
CA LYS A 127 22.41 -15.85 -7.62
C LYS A 127 21.89 -16.13 -9.02
N ALA A 128 22.19 -15.26 -9.97
CA ALA A 128 21.81 -15.48 -11.38
C ALA A 128 22.56 -16.70 -11.93
N ILE A 129 21.81 -17.62 -12.56
CA ILE A 129 22.37 -18.81 -13.20
C ILE A 129 22.00 -18.91 -14.68
N GLY A 130 21.00 -18.16 -15.14
CA GLY A 130 20.67 -18.08 -16.57
C GLY A 130 19.65 -17.01 -16.89
N LEU A 131 19.46 -16.77 -18.17
CA LEU A 131 18.49 -15.85 -18.72
C LEU A 131 17.49 -16.66 -19.54
N MET A 132 16.20 -16.38 -19.37
CA MET A 132 15.12 -16.97 -20.14
C MET A 132 14.56 -15.88 -21.06
N PRO A 133 15.00 -15.82 -22.34
CA PRO A 133 14.42 -14.89 -23.27
C PRO A 133 12.99 -15.31 -23.58
N MET A 134 12.06 -14.38 -23.41
CA MET A 134 10.63 -14.63 -23.57
C MET A 134 10.01 -13.53 -24.42
N ILE A 135 9.09 -13.93 -25.29
CA ILE A 135 8.27 -13.03 -26.09
C ILE A 135 6.83 -13.17 -25.58
N ASP A 136 6.31 -12.11 -24.99
CA ASP A 136 4.93 -12.02 -24.51
C ASP A 136 4.14 -11.12 -25.47
N GLN A 137 3.20 -11.68 -26.21
CA GLN A 137 2.38 -10.92 -27.18
C GLN A 137 3.19 -10.08 -28.21
N GLY A 138 4.40 -10.53 -28.55
CA GLY A 138 5.30 -9.84 -29.49
C GLY A 138 6.27 -8.85 -28.85
N GLU A 139 6.13 -8.58 -27.55
CA GLU A 139 7.06 -7.75 -26.77
C GLU A 139 8.09 -8.62 -26.05
N LYS A 140 9.29 -8.08 -25.87
CA LYS A 140 10.39 -8.77 -25.21
C LYS A 140 10.23 -8.65 -23.69
N ASP A 141 10.15 -9.77 -23.00
CA ASP A 141 9.93 -9.87 -21.55
C ASP A 141 10.88 -10.92 -20.93
N ASP A 142 12.19 -10.68 -21.10
CA ASP A 142 13.22 -11.59 -20.60
C ASP A 142 13.14 -11.75 -19.09
N LYS A 143 13.37 -12.98 -18.59
CA LYS A 143 13.33 -13.27 -17.15
C LYS A 143 14.64 -13.86 -16.68
N ILE A 144 15.11 -13.40 -15.53
CA ILE A 144 16.29 -13.98 -14.87
C ILE A 144 15.89 -15.32 -14.23
N ILE A 145 16.69 -16.35 -14.46
CA ILE A 145 16.63 -17.61 -13.73
C ILE A 145 17.73 -17.58 -12.67
N ALA A 146 17.34 -17.69 -11.42
CA ALA A 146 18.24 -17.61 -10.27
C ALA A 146 18.00 -18.75 -9.28
N VAL A 147 19.00 -18.99 -8.43
CA VAL A 147 18.87 -19.85 -7.25
C VAL A 147 18.97 -19.02 -5.98
N CYS A 148 18.34 -19.45 -4.88
CA CYS A 148 18.59 -18.84 -3.59
C CYS A 148 20.06 -19.03 -3.19
N ALA A 149 20.78 -17.94 -2.93
CA ALA A 149 22.21 -17.96 -2.62
C ALA A 149 22.51 -18.60 -1.26
N ASP A 150 21.51 -18.68 -0.39
CA ASP A 150 21.60 -19.17 0.98
C ASP A 150 20.97 -20.57 1.17
N ASP A 151 20.27 -21.10 0.18
CA ASP A 151 19.66 -22.44 0.24
C ASP A 151 20.74 -23.53 0.07
N PRO A 152 20.97 -24.40 1.07
CA PRO A 152 21.98 -25.46 0.99
C PRO A 152 21.83 -26.38 -0.21
N GLU A 153 20.60 -26.63 -0.66
CA GLU A 153 20.28 -27.54 -1.77
C GLU A 153 20.53 -26.88 -3.13
N TYR A 154 20.41 -25.56 -3.25
CA TYR A 154 20.47 -24.87 -4.55
C TYR A 154 21.68 -23.97 -4.74
N LYS A 155 22.34 -23.52 -3.66
CA LYS A 155 23.46 -22.55 -3.74
C LYS A 155 24.64 -23.00 -4.59
N HIS A 156 24.79 -24.29 -4.83
CA HIS A 156 25.91 -24.88 -5.57
C HIS A 156 25.78 -24.75 -7.10
N TYR A 157 24.57 -24.53 -7.63
CA TYR A 157 24.37 -24.30 -9.07
C TYR A 157 24.93 -22.94 -9.49
N ASN A 158 25.74 -22.88 -10.54
CA ASN A 158 26.37 -21.66 -11.05
C ASN A 158 25.95 -21.31 -12.48
N ASP A 159 25.45 -22.27 -13.24
CA ASP A 159 24.96 -22.05 -14.61
C ASP A 159 23.69 -22.87 -14.87
N ILE A 160 22.82 -22.37 -15.75
CA ILE A 160 21.53 -22.97 -16.08
C ILE A 160 21.67 -24.38 -16.64
N LYS A 161 22.80 -24.70 -17.28
CA LYS A 161 23.10 -26.03 -17.82
C LYS A 161 23.33 -27.09 -16.74
N GLU A 162 23.62 -26.67 -15.51
CA GLU A 162 23.79 -27.57 -14.38
C GLU A 162 22.43 -28.06 -13.82
N LEU A 163 21.32 -27.39 -14.16
CA LEU A 163 19.99 -27.85 -13.77
C LEU A 163 19.59 -29.10 -14.55
N PRO A 164 18.84 -30.04 -13.94
CA PRO A 164 18.29 -31.18 -14.65
C PRO A 164 17.43 -30.73 -15.85
N PRO A 165 17.57 -31.32 -17.06
CA PRO A 165 16.85 -30.88 -18.25
C PRO A 165 15.33 -30.84 -18.07
N HIS A 166 14.77 -31.76 -17.28
CA HIS A 166 13.35 -31.78 -16.95
C HIS A 166 12.88 -30.50 -16.21
N ARG A 167 13.74 -29.92 -15.36
CA ARG A 167 13.42 -28.66 -14.65
C ARG A 167 13.27 -27.51 -15.63
N LEU A 168 14.14 -27.43 -16.64
CA LEU A 168 14.06 -26.41 -17.71
C LEU A 168 12.80 -26.59 -18.56
N SER A 169 12.44 -27.85 -18.88
CA SER A 169 11.20 -28.16 -19.60
C SER A 169 9.95 -27.76 -18.81
N GLU A 170 9.91 -27.98 -17.50
CA GLU A 170 8.80 -27.55 -16.64
C GLU A 170 8.66 -26.02 -16.61
N ILE A 171 9.78 -25.29 -16.43
CA ILE A 171 9.78 -23.82 -16.43
C ILE A 171 9.30 -23.28 -17.77
N ARG A 172 9.85 -23.78 -18.87
CA ARG A 172 9.41 -23.43 -20.24
C ARG A 172 7.91 -23.65 -20.39
N ARG A 173 7.43 -24.84 -20.03
CA ARG A 173 6.03 -25.21 -20.19
C ARG A 173 5.08 -24.34 -19.38
N PHE A 174 5.48 -23.96 -18.16
CA PHE A 174 4.71 -23.04 -17.33
C PHE A 174 4.47 -21.70 -18.03
N PHE A 175 5.53 -21.03 -18.52
CA PHE A 175 5.41 -19.72 -19.17
C PHE A 175 4.72 -19.79 -20.55
N GLU A 176 4.81 -20.90 -21.26
CA GLU A 176 4.03 -21.11 -22.49
C GLU A 176 2.53 -21.31 -22.19
N ASP A 177 2.18 -21.94 -21.06
CA ASP A 177 0.80 -22.32 -20.75
C ASP A 177 0.03 -21.29 -19.89
N TYR A 178 0.70 -20.52 -19.02
CA TYR A 178 0.01 -19.78 -17.95
C TYR A 178 -1.02 -18.76 -18.42
N LYS A 179 -0.85 -18.18 -19.62
CA LYS A 179 -1.77 -17.22 -20.24
C LYS A 179 -2.65 -17.80 -21.36
N LYS A 180 -2.59 -19.12 -21.64
CA LYS A 180 -3.37 -19.73 -22.74
C LYS A 180 -4.88 -19.56 -22.58
N ASN A 181 -5.39 -19.72 -21.36
CA ASN A 181 -6.82 -19.51 -21.06
C ASN A 181 -7.25 -18.02 -21.13
N GLU A 182 -6.29 -17.10 -21.25
CA GLU A 182 -6.53 -15.68 -21.55
C GLU A 182 -6.53 -15.40 -23.07
N ASN A 183 -6.40 -16.43 -23.93
CA ASN A 183 -6.19 -16.32 -25.38
C ASN A 183 -4.96 -15.48 -25.76
N LYS A 184 -3.89 -15.57 -24.96
CA LYS A 184 -2.60 -14.91 -25.25
C LYS A 184 -1.54 -15.96 -25.56
N GLU A 185 -0.62 -15.59 -26.44
CA GLU A 185 0.51 -16.42 -26.83
C GLU A 185 1.80 -15.90 -26.17
N VAL A 186 2.55 -16.85 -25.61
CA VAL A 186 3.87 -16.61 -25.02
C VAL A 186 4.82 -17.63 -25.64
N ALA A 187 5.96 -17.14 -26.13
CA ALA A 187 7.02 -17.98 -26.66
C ALA A 187 8.26 -17.85 -25.77
N VAL A 188 8.77 -18.98 -25.29
CA VAL A 188 10.04 -19.04 -24.56
C VAL A 188 11.11 -19.49 -25.55
N ASN A 189 12.21 -18.74 -25.67
CA ASN A 189 13.32 -19.11 -26.54
C ASN A 189 14.29 -20.06 -25.82
N GLU A 190 15.46 -20.33 -26.40
CA GLU A 190 16.50 -21.12 -25.73
C GLU A 190 17.03 -20.40 -24.49
N PHE A 191 17.21 -21.16 -23.41
CA PHE A 191 17.77 -20.65 -22.17
C PHE A 191 19.23 -20.27 -22.38
N LEU A 192 19.61 -19.07 -21.94
CA LEU A 192 20.94 -18.51 -22.08
C LEU A 192 21.74 -18.67 -20.77
N PRO A 193 23.08 -18.75 -20.84
CA PRO A 193 23.94 -19.02 -19.70
C PRO A 193 23.95 -17.87 -18.67
N SER A 194 24.56 -18.15 -17.52
CA SER A 194 24.74 -17.21 -16.41
C SER A 194 25.35 -15.86 -16.82
N SER A 195 26.29 -15.86 -17.77
CA SER A 195 26.92 -14.63 -18.28
C SER A 195 25.91 -13.67 -18.93
N ALA A 196 24.96 -14.22 -19.71
CA ALA A 196 23.92 -13.41 -20.36
C ALA A 196 22.95 -12.81 -19.33
N ALA A 197 22.66 -13.55 -18.25
CA ALA A 197 21.85 -13.04 -17.15
C ALA A 197 22.53 -11.86 -16.43
N VAL A 198 23.83 -12.00 -16.17
CA VAL A 198 24.65 -10.95 -15.55
C VAL A 198 24.69 -9.69 -16.41
N GLU A 199 24.86 -9.82 -17.73
CA GLU A 199 24.82 -8.70 -18.67
C GLU A 199 23.44 -8.01 -18.69
N ALA A 200 22.35 -8.79 -18.70
CA ALA A 200 20.99 -8.25 -18.68
C ALA A 200 20.69 -7.48 -17.39
N ILE A 201 21.11 -8.00 -16.22
CA ILE A 201 20.94 -7.32 -14.93
C ILE A 201 21.75 -6.01 -14.92
N GLN A 202 23.00 -6.03 -15.37
CA GLN A 202 23.83 -4.83 -15.43
C GLN A 202 23.20 -3.75 -16.32
N TYR A 203 22.73 -4.12 -17.51
CA TYR A 203 22.02 -3.19 -18.39
C TYR A 203 20.79 -2.58 -17.72
N SER A 204 20.02 -3.40 -17.00
CA SER A 204 18.83 -2.93 -16.27
C SER A 204 19.17 -2.00 -15.09
N MET A 205 20.31 -2.22 -14.42
CA MET A 205 20.84 -1.31 -13.40
C MET A 205 21.24 0.04 -14.01
N ASP A 206 21.88 0.03 -15.18
CA ASP A 206 22.30 1.24 -15.89
C ASP A 206 21.07 2.07 -16.31
N LEU A 207 20.03 1.44 -16.86
CA LEU A 207 18.75 2.08 -17.18
C LEU A 207 18.09 2.71 -15.95
N TYR A 208 18.09 2.01 -14.82
CA TYR A 208 17.55 2.54 -13.57
C TYR A 208 18.34 3.76 -13.08
N ALA A 209 19.68 3.71 -13.17
CA ALA A 209 20.54 4.84 -12.80
C ALA A 209 20.27 6.07 -13.68
N GLU A 210 20.13 5.88 -15.00
CA GLU A 210 19.73 6.95 -15.93
C GLU A 210 18.36 7.53 -15.56
N TYR A 211 17.37 6.68 -15.28
CA TYR A 211 16.03 7.10 -14.86
C TYR A 211 16.07 7.99 -13.61
N ILE A 212 16.85 7.61 -12.59
CA ILE A 212 17.04 8.41 -11.38
C ILE A 212 17.73 9.75 -11.70
N LEU A 213 18.78 9.73 -12.54
CA LEU A 213 19.51 10.94 -12.94
C LEU A 213 18.64 11.92 -13.74
N HIS A 214 17.86 11.43 -14.70
CA HIS A 214 16.92 12.24 -15.47
C HIS A 214 15.86 12.87 -14.55
N THR A 215 15.34 12.10 -13.60
CA THR A 215 14.39 12.59 -12.59
C THR A 215 15.03 13.70 -11.74
N LEU A 216 16.25 13.49 -11.25
CA LEU A 216 17.02 14.48 -10.49
C LEU A 216 17.31 15.76 -11.28
N ARG A 217 17.74 15.66 -12.54
CA ARG A 217 18.00 16.80 -13.44
C ARG A 217 16.75 17.64 -13.70
N ARG A 218 15.58 17.00 -13.76
CA ARG A 218 14.30 17.73 -13.93
C ARG A 218 13.94 18.52 -12.68
N ILE A 219 14.22 17.97 -11.50
CA ILE A 219 14.01 18.65 -10.21
C ILE A 219 14.96 19.83 -10.03
N SER A 220 16.24 19.67 -10.38
CA SER A 220 17.25 20.72 -10.24
C SER A 220 16.94 21.94 -11.11
N ARG A 221 16.31 21.74 -12.28
CA ARG A 221 15.78 22.81 -13.13
C ARG A 221 14.54 23.51 -12.56
N ILE A 222 13.74 22.84 -11.73
CA ILE A 222 12.52 23.40 -11.10
C ILE A 222 12.87 24.19 -9.81
N LYS A 223 14.02 23.92 -9.16
CA LYS A 223 14.45 24.58 -7.93
C LYS A 223 15.81 25.28 -8.11
N THR A 224 15.82 26.50 -8.64
CA THR A 224 17.02 27.31 -8.90
C THR A 224 17.78 27.83 -7.66
N THR A 225 17.53 27.32 -6.45
CA THR A 225 18.29 27.69 -5.24
C THR A 225 18.81 26.52 -4.40
N GLY A 226 18.54 25.25 -4.78
CA GLY A 226 18.95 24.05 -4.02
C GLY A 226 19.95 23.13 -4.74
N THR A 227 20.46 23.56 -5.89
CA THR A 227 21.05 22.74 -6.95
C THR A 227 22.34 22.00 -6.57
N PHE A 228 23.14 22.53 -5.64
CA PHE A 228 24.48 22.04 -5.35
C PHE A 228 24.54 20.78 -4.45
N ASN A 229 23.61 20.65 -3.50
CA ASN A 229 23.63 19.54 -2.53
C ASN A 229 23.06 18.23 -3.11
N ASN A 230 22.11 18.32 -4.04
CA ASN A 230 21.52 17.14 -4.68
C ASN A 230 22.48 16.47 -5.68
N LEU A 231 23.35 17.26 -6.35
CA LEU A 231 24.37 16.72 -7.26
C LEU A 231 25.49 15.99 -6.49
N LYS A 232 25.88 16.48 -5.30
CA LYS A 232 26.80 15.75 -4.41
C LYS A 232 26.20 14.45 -3.90
N LEU A 233 24.89 14.42 -3.61
CA LEU A 233 24.18 13.21 -3.19
C LEU A 233 24.11 12.16 -4.33
N ALA A 234 23.85 12.61 -5.56
CA ALA A 234 23.88 11.76 -6.75
C ALA A 234 25.26 11.14 -7.02
N ARG A 235 26.34 11.90 -6.78
CA ARG A 235 27.73 11.40 -6.85
C ARG A 235 27.97 10.29 -5.82
N SER A 236 27.57 10.50 -4.57
CA SER A 236 27.70 9.47 -3.52
C SER A 236 26.88 8.22 -3.86
N TYR A 237 25.69 8.38 -4.44
CA TYR A 237 24.84 7.27 -4.87
C TYR A 237 25.47 6.44 -6.01
N LEU A 238 25.99 7.08 -7.06
CA LEU A 238 26.60 6.39 -8.19
C LEU A 238 27.91 5.67 -7.82
N SER A 239 28.72 6.29 -6.95
CA SER A 239 29.97 5.68 -6.47
C SER A 239 29.74 4.45 -5.58
N LEU A 240 28.61 4.38 -4.87
CA LEU A 240 28.25 3.24 -4.02
C LEU A 240 27.62 2.07 -4.80
N ASN A 241 27.10 2.32 -6.02
CA ASN A 241 26.41 1.31 -6.83
C ASN A 241 27.20 0.89 -8.09
N GLY A 242 28.51 1.17 -8.17
CA GLY A 242 29.39 0.60 -9.19
C GLY A 242 29.22 1.12 -10.62
N ALA A 243 28.65 2.32 -10.81
CA ALA A 243 28.45 2.90 -12.15
C ALA A 243 29.78 3.08 -12.92
N SER A 244 29.75 2.88 -14.24
CA SER A 244 30.92 2.99 -15.11
C SER A 244 31.62 4.36 -15.02
N GLY A 245 32.96 4.39 -15.15
CA GLY A 245 33.77 5.61 -14.98
C GLY A 245 33.41 6.77 -15.93
N CYS A 246 32.74 6.48 -17.05
CA CYS A 246 32.23 7.48 -17.99
C CYS A 246 31.06 8.30 -17.39
N MET A 247 30.13 7.64 -16.68
CA MET A 247 29.00 8.32 -16.03
C MET A 247 29.43 9.20 -14.87
N VAL A 248 30.42 8.76 -14.08
CA VAL A 248 30.99 9.56 -12.98
C VAL A 248 31.63 10.83 -13.54
N LYS A 249 32.39 10.71 -14.63
CA LYS A 249 33.03 11.85 -15.29
C LYS A 249 32.01 12.84 -15.87
N GLN A 250 30.96 12.36 -16.53
CA GLN A 250 29.85 13.22 -16.99
C GLN A 250 29.17 13.96 -15.83
N LEU A 251 29.06 13.35 -14.65
CA LEU A 251 28.49 14.02 -13.48
C LEU A 251 29.44 15.07 -12.88
N GLU A 252 30.75 14.83 -12.90
CA GLU A 252 31.78 15.79 -12.50
C GLU A 252 31.81 17.01 -13.43
N ASP A 253 31.81 16.77 -14.74
CA ASP A 253 31.70 17.82 -15.76
C ASP A 253 30.42 18.66 -15.58
N MET A 254 29.32 18.04 -15.12
CA MET A 254 28.06 18.72 -14.83
C MET A 254 28.04 19.50 -13.50
N ILE A 255 28.77 19.06 -12.48
CA ILE A 255 28.96 19.82 -11.23
C ILE A 255 29.77 21.09 -11.52
N GLU A 256 30.77 20.96 -12.40
CA GLU A 256 31.61 22.05 -12.86
C GLU A 256 30.82 23.03 -13.77
N ALA A 257 29.98 22.50 -14.67
CA ALA A 257 29.05 23.30 -15.48
C ALA A 257 27.95 23.97 -14.64
N ALA A 258 27.39 23.31 -13.63
CA ALA A 258 26.40 23.90 -12.72
C ALA A 258 26.97 25.03 -11.84
N SER A 259 28.29 25.12 -11.72
CA SER A 259 29.01 26.23 -11.07
C SER A 259 29.20 27.43 -12.02
N SER A 260 29.00 27.24 -13.33
CA SER A 260 29.24 28.23 -14.38
C SER A 260 28.00 28.40 -15.28
N MET A 261 27.07 29.23 -14.78
CA MET A 261 26.08 30.01 -15.55
C MET A 261 24.76 29.39 -16.05
N SER A 262 23.84 30.33 -16.27
CA SER A 262 22.42 30.32 -16.63
C SER A 262 22.10 30.01 -18.10
N GLU A 263 20.87 29.53 -18.30
CA GLU A 263 20.02 29.51 -19.51
C GLU A 263 20.61 28.99 -20.83
N GLU A 264 20.21 27.76 -21.18
CA GLU A 264 19.69 27.45 -22.52
C GLU A 264 18.92 26.12 -22.48
N ALA A 265 17.66 26.15 -22.95
CA ALA A 265 16.79 24.99 -23.04
C ALA A 265 16.18 24.92 -24.45
N ALA A 266 16.39 23.81 -25.16
CA ALA A 266 15.39 23.13 -25.99
C ALA A 266 16.05 22.05 -26.87
N ASN A 267 15.69 20.78 -26.63
CA ASN A 267 15.50 19.67 -27.58
C ASN A 267 16.00 18.34 -27.02
N VAL A 268 15.10 17.58 -26.39
CA VAL A 268 14.95 16.13 -26.64
C VAL A 268 13.51 15.76 -26.29
N SER A 269 12.66 15.53 -27.30
CA SER A 269 11.38 14.85 -27.15
C SER A 269 11.57 13.36 -27.39
N ARG A 270 11.66 12.58 -26.31
CA ARG A 270 11.26 11.17 -26.29
C ARG A 270 10.37 10.99 -25.07
N SER A 271 9.31 10.19 -25.22
CA SER A 271 8.24 9.99 -24.24
C SER A 271 8.77 9.33 -22.98
N ALA A 272 9.36 10.12 -22.08
CA ALA A 272 9.75 9.67 -20.76
C ALA A 272 8.48 9.42 -19.91
N PRO A 273 8.47 8.35 -19.08
CA PRO A 273 7.34 8.05 -18.21
C PRO A 273 7.00 9.23 -17.30
N LYS A 274 5.70 9.38 -16.99
CA LYS A 274 5.22 10.44 -16.09
C LYS A 274 5.86 10.25 -14.71
N LEU A 275 6.38 11.34 -14.16
CA LEU A 275 7.08 11.40 -12.88
C LEU A 275 6.27 10.71 -11.79
N ASN A 276 6.85 9.72 -11.12
CA ASN A 276 6.32 9.28 -9.82
C ASN A 276 6.66 10.38 -8.80
N GLU A 277 5.64 11.10 -8.31
CA GLU A 277 5.77 12.15 -7.28
C GLU A 277 6.48 11.66 -6.01
N ARG A 278 6.66 10.34 -5.85
CA ARG A 278 7.31 9.72 -4.71
C ARG A 278 8.82 9.56 -4.82
N ILE A 279 9.40 9.55 -6.03
CA ILE A 279 10.87 9.70 -6.16
C ILE A 279 11.27 11.10 -5.69
N LEU A 280 10.42 12.10 -5.96
CA LEU A 280 10.57 13.46 -5.40
C LEU A 280 10.58 13.42 -3.87
N SER A 281 9.71 12.59 -3.28
CA SER A 281 9.52 12.53 -1.83
C SER A 281 10.61 11.70 -1.13
N SER A 282 11.04 10.58 -1.70
CA SER A 282 12.15 9.75 -1.19
C SER A 282 13.48 10.51 -1.16
N LEU A 283 13.75 11.31 -2.19
CA LEU A 283 14.92 12.17 -2.26
C LEU A 283 14.78 13.44 -1.39
N SER A 284 13.56 13.88 -1.09
CA SER A 284 13.27 15.02 -0.20
C SER A 284 12.86 14.60 1.22
N ARG A 285 13.55 13.64 1.86
CA ARG A 285 13.27 13.20 3.26
C ARG A 285 11.78 12.95 3.60
N ARG A 286 10.96 12.60 2.62
CA ARG A 286 9.51 12.39 2.73
C ARG A 286 9.05 11.23 1.83
N SER A 287 9.87 10.20 1.58
CA SER A 287 9.23 8.91 1.30
C SER A 287 8.48 8.61 2.58
N VAL A 288 7.18 8.35 2.49
CA VAL A 288 6.36 7.77 3.56
C VAL A 288 5.79 6.51 2.92
N ALA A 289 5.91 5.37 3.58
CA ALA A 289 5.20 4.15 3.18
C ALA A 289 3.73 4.51 3.06
N ALA A 290 3.07 4.03 2.02
CA ALA A 290 1.68 4.40 1.83
C ALA A 290 0.91 3.83 3.03
N HIS A 291 0.33 4.69 3.85
CA HIS A 291 -0.59 4.28 4.88
C HIS A 291 -1.77 3.59 4.19
N PRO A 292 -2.01 2.28 4.39
CA PRO A 292 -2.96 1.51 3.58
C PRO A 292 -4.38 2.08 3.59
N TRP A 293 -4.77 2.77 4.66
CA TRP A 293 -6.08 3.43 4.74
C TRP A 293 -6.14 4.81 4.08
N HIS A 294 -5.09 5.63 4.17
CA HIS A 294 -5.16 7.04 3.78
C HIS A 294 -4.52 7.31 2.42
N ASP A 295 -3.39 6.67 2.14
CA ASP A 295 -2.59 6.95 0.96
C ASP A 295 -3.00 6.09 -0.23
N LEU A 296 -3.45 4.85 0.01
CA LEU A 296 -4.02 4.00 -1.03
C LEU A 296 -5.31 4.64 -1.57
N GLU A 297 -5.38 4.80 -2.89
CA GLU A 297 -6.58 5.29 -3.53
C GLU A 297 -7.69 4.23 -3.46
N ILE A 298 -8.94 4.68 -3.30
CA ILE A 298 -10.11 3.79 -3.36
C ILE A 298 -10.27 3.12 -4.73
N GLY A 299 -9.72 3.72 -5.80
CA GLY A 299 -9.75 3.18 -7.16
C GLY A 299 -10.81 3.83 -8.04
N PRO A 300 -10.57 3.92 -9.37
CA PRO A 300 -11.40 4.71 -10.29
C PRO A 300 -12.79 4.12 -10.57
N GLY A 301 -13.05 2.87 -10.19
CA GLY A 301 -14.36 2.23 -10.34
C GLY A 301 -15.28 2.40 -9.12
N ALA A 302 -14.82 3.10 -8.08
CA ALA A 302 -15.60 3.31 -6.87
C ALA A 302 -16.86 4.13 -7.18
N PRO A 303 -17.99 3.85 -6.52
CA PRO A 303 -18.17 2.92 -5.39
C PRO A 303 -18.37 1.45 -5.78
N ASN A 304 -18.61 1.14 -7.05
CA ASN A 304 -18.97 -0.22 -7.48
C ASN A 304 -17.78 -1.19 -7.44
N VAL A 305 -16.61 -0.73 -7.88
CA VAL A 305 -15.35 -1.49 -7.89
C VAL A 305 -14.25 -0.68 -7.23
N PHE A 306 -13.74 -1.16 -6.11
CA PHE A 306 -12.80 -0.44 -5.26
C PHE A 306 -11.58 -1.30 -4.90
N ASN A 307 -10.50 -0.67 -4.47
CA ASN A 307 -9.40 -1.36 -3.82
C ASN A 307 -9.82 -1.78 -2.41
N CYS A 308 -9.44 -2.97 -1.99
CA CYS A 308 -9.69 -3.53 -0.66
C CYS A 308 -8.35 -3.98 -0.08
N VAL A 309 -8.01 -3.53 1.12
CA VAL A 309 -6.84 -4.03 1.86
C VAL A 309 -7.27 -5.23 2.67
N VAL A 310 -6.63 -6.38 2.47
CA VAL A 310 -6.93 -7.61 3.20
C VAL A 310 -6.21 -7.58 4.54
N GLU A 311 -6.95 -7.82 5.62
CA GLU A 311 -6.40 -7.99 6.96
C GLU A 311 -6.38 -9.46 7.34
N ILE A 312 -7.46 -10.19 7.05
CA ILE A 312 -7.61 -11.58 7.48
C ILE A 312 -7.73 -12.47 6.26
N THR A 313 -6.78 -13.39 6.15
CA THR A 313 -6.75 -14.41 5.11
C THR A 313 -7.89 -15.40 5.27
N LYS A 314 -8.53 -15.76 4.15
CA LYS A 314 -9.49 -16.88 4.06
C LYS A 314 -8.93 -18.13 4.75
N GLY A 315 -9.72 -18.75 5.62
CA GLY A 315 -9.35 -19.94 6.39
C GLY A 315 -8.55 -19.66 7.67
N SER A 316 -8.22 -18.41 7.98
CA SER A 316 -7.50 -18.06 9.20
C SER A 316 -8.42 -17.94 10.43
N LYS A 317 -7.87 -18.29 11.61
CA LYS A 317 -8.40 -17.95 12.94
C LYS A 317 -7.74 -16.72 13.55
N VAL A 318 -6.63 -16.28 12.98
CA VAL A 318 -5.88 -15.13 13.47
C VAL A 318 -6.55 -13.89 12.90
N LYS A 319 -7.15 -13.08 13.76
CA LYS A 319 -7.64 -11.76 13.42
C LYS A 319 -6.47 -10.80 13.45
N TYR A 320 -6.05 -10.38 12.27
CA TYR A 320 -5.19 -9.22 12.13
C TYR A 320 -6.04 -7.96 12.03
N GLU A 321 -5.43 -6.81 12.31
CA GLU A 321 -6.01 -5.48 12.17
C GLU A 321 -4.95 -4.52 11.67
N LEU A 322 -5.37 -3.47 10.96
CA LEU A 322 -4.55 -2.32 10.68
C LEU A 322 -4.39 -1.49 11.96
N ASP A 323 -3.15 -1.33 12.42
CA ASP A 323 -2.84 -0.28 13.38
C ASP A 323 -2.88 1.08 12.67
N LYS A 324 -4.00 1.79 12.83
CA LYS A 324 -4.30 3.10 12.20
C LYS A 324 -3.24 4.18 12.43
N LYS A 325 -2.40 4.03 13.46
CA LYS A 325 -1.33 5.00 13.77
C LYS A 325 -0.08 4.75 12.93
N THR A 326 0.32 3.49 12.82
CA THR A 326 1.57 3.11 12.13
C THR A 326 1.34 2.70 10.67
N GLY A 327 0.12 2.33 10.30
CA GLY A 327 -0.21 1.74 9.01
C GLY A 327 0.27 0.29 8.85
N LEU A 328 0.70 -0.35 9.94
CA LEU A 328 1.16 -1.73 9.94
C LEU A 328 0.01 -2.68 10.27
N ILE A 329 0.07 -3.89 9.72
CA ILE A 329 -0.81 -4.98 10.14
C ILE A 329 -0.30 -5.57 11.46
N LYS A 330 -1.18 -5.66 12.44
CA LYS A 330 -0.93 -6.17 13.78
C LYS A 330 -1.85 -7.35 14.06
N VAL A 331 -1.40 -8.32 14.84
CA VAL A 331 -2.29 -9.34 15.39
C VAL A 331 -3.15 -8.70 16.48
N ASP A 332 -4.48 -8.69 16.30
CA ASP A 332 -5.44 -8.31 17.33
C ASP A 332 -5.62 -9.49 18.31
N ARG A 333 -6.11 -10.62 17.79
CA ARG A 333 -6.32 -11.84 18.58
C ARG A 333 -6.46 -13.09 17.72
N VAL A 334 -6.42 -14.26 18.37
CA VAL A 334 -6.91 -15.51 17.78
C VAL A 334 -8.37 -15.71 18.18
N LEU A 335 -9.22 -16.14 17.25
CA LEU A 335 -10.63 -16.43 17.55
C LEU A 335 -10.76 -17.52 18.64
N TYR A 336 -11.66 -17.30 19.60
CA TYR A 336 -11.98 -18.27 20.67
C TYR A 336 -12.81 -19.46 20.17
N SER A 337 -13.58 -19.24 19.12
CA SER A 337 -14.40 -20.25 18.47
C SER A 337 -13.55 -21.10 17.52
N SER A 338 -14.03 -22.31 17.21
CA SER A 338 -13.34 -23.22 16.30
C SER A 338 -13.49 -22.84 14.82
N VAL A 339 -14.30 -21.82 14.51
CA VAL A 339 -14.55 -21.35 13.14
C VAL A 339 -13.35 -20.58 12.58
N VAL A 340 -13.31 -20.46 11.26
CA VAL A 340 -12.31 -19.72 10.49
C VAL A 340 -13.03 -18.74 9.58
N TYR A 341 -12.39 -17.63 9.21
CA TYR A 341 -12.97 -16.70 8.25
C TYR A 341 -13.23 -17.41 6.91
N PRO A 342 -14.48 -17.45 6.41
CA PRO A 342 -14.82 -18.25 5.22
C PRO A 342 -14.25 -17.65 3.92
N HIS A 343 -13.94 -16.35 3.94
CA HIS A 343 -13.43 -15.56 2.82
C HIS A 343 -12.43 -14.51 3.32
N ASN A 344 -11.73 -13.84 2.39
CA ASN A 344 -10.77 -12.81 2.76
C ASN A 344 -11.53 -11.60 3.33
N TYR A 345 -11.05 -11.06 4.46
CA TYR A 345 -11.69 -9.96 5.17
C TYR A 345 -10.74 -8.78 5.27
N GLY A 346 -11.27 -7.58 5.18
CA GLY A 346 -10.50 -6.37 5.43
C GLY A 346 -11.37 -5.14 5.24
N PHE A 347 -10.79 -4.08 4.68
CA PHE A 347 -11.46 -2.78 4.64
C PHE A 347 -11.25 -2.03 3.31
N ILE A 348 -12.13 -1.06 3.08
CA ILE A 348 -12.07 -0.16 1.91
C ILE A 348 -11.26 1.09 2.29
N PRO A 349 -10.14 1.40 1.62
CA PRO A 349 -9.32 2.56 1.92
C PRO A 349 -10.11 3.85 1.61
N ARG A 350 -9.76 4.94 2.31
CA ARG A 350 -10.41 6.25 2.23
C ARG A 350 -11.92 6.24 2.46
N THR A 351 -12.42 5.28 3.24
CA THR A 351 -13.78 5.29 3.79
C THR A 351 -13.74 5.51 5.29
N LEU A 352 -14.83 5.99 5.86
CA LEU A 352 -15.00 6.22 7.29
C LEU A 352 -16.44 5.90 7.71
N CYS A 353 -16.58 5.07 8.73
CA CYS A 353 -17.84 4.69 9.35
C CYS A 353 -18.09 5.46 10.65
N GLU A 354 -19.26 5.29 11.24
CA GLU A 354 -19.71 6.02 12.45
C GLU A 354 -18.87 5.69 13.70
N ASP A 355 -18.25 4.51 13.72
CA ASP A 355 -17.32 4.02 14.74
C ASP A 355 -15.89 4.56 14.61
N ASN A 356 -15.62 5.35 13.57
CA ASN A 356 -14.28 5.84 13.17
C ASN A 356 -13.34 4.75 12.63
N ASP A 357 -13.91 3.70 12.04
CA ASP A 357 -13.18 2.66 11.33
C ASP A 357 -13.43 2.78 9.82
N PRO A 358 -12.51 2.28 8.98
CA PRO A 358 -12.81 2.12 7.57
C PRO A 358 -13.95 1.12 7.37
N LEU A 359 -14.70 1.26 6.28
CA LEU A 359 -15.80 0.37 5.95
C LEU A 359 -15.28 -1.05 5.70
N ASP A 360 -15.80 -1.99 6.49
CA ASP A 360 -15.47 -3.40 6.42
C ASP A 360 -16.00 -4.07 5.16
N VAL A 361 -15.23 -5.01 4.63
CA VAL A 361 -15.59 -5.79 3.45
C VAL A 361 -15.12 -7.25 3.57
N LEU A 362 -16.01 -8.16 3.21
CA LEU A 362 -15.72 -9.58 3.01
C LEU A 362 -15.65 -9.87 1.50
N VAL A 363 -14.49 -10.29 1.02
CA VAL A 363 -14.21 -10.54 -0.40
C VAL A 363 -14.20 -12.03 -0.71
N LEU A 364 -15.18 -12.47 -1.48
CA LEU A 364 -15.28 -13.82 -2.02
C LEU A 364 -14.33 -13.99 -3.21
N MET A 365 -13.52 -15.05 -3.15
CA MET A 365 -12.62 -15.49 -4.21
C MET A 365 -12.13 -16.92 -3.95
N GLN A 366 -11.49 -17.53 -4.96
CA GLN A 366 -10.93 -18.88 -4.89
C GLN A 366 -9.82 -18.97 -3.84
N GLU A 367 -8.84 -18.06 -3.91
CA GLU A 367 -7.57 -18.17 -3.21
C GLU A 367 -7.51 -17.33 -1.92
N PRO A 368 -6.78 -17.78 -0.89
CA PRO A 368 -6.43 -16.96 0.27
C PRO A 368 -5.45 -15.84 -0.12
N VAL A 369 -5.65 -14.65 0.43
CA VAL A 369 -4.78 -13.48 0.24
C VAL A 369 -4.10 -13.11 1.55
N LEU A 370 -2.81 -12.78 1.48
CA LEU A 370 -2.02 -12.43 2.67
C LEU A 370 -2.44 -11.10 3.31
N PRO A 371 -2.30 -10.95 4.64
CA PRO A 371 -2.56 -9.70 5.33
C PRO A 371 -1.66 -8.56 4.82
N GLY A 372 -2.22 -7.36 4.67
CA GLY A 372 -1.54 -6.16 4.20
C GLY A 372 -1.43 -6.05 2.68
N CYS A 373 -1.77 -7.13 1.94
CA CYS A 373 -1.94 -7.04 0.49
C CYS A 373 -3.29 -6.40 0.18
N PHE A 374 -3.41 -5.77 -0.99
CA PHE A 374 -4.68 -5.22 -1.45
C PHE A 374 -5.09 -5.78 -2.82
N LEU A 375 -6.38 -5.75 -3.13
CA LEU A 375 -6.95 -6.29 -4.37
C LEU A 375 -8.08 -5.40 -4.86
N ARG A 376 -8.53 -5.55 -6.10
CA ARG A 376 -9.77 -4.91 -6.56
C ARG A 376 -10.97 -5.79 -6.25
N ALA A 377 -11.95 -5.22 -5.56
CA ALA A 377 -13.18 -5.88 -5.17
C ALA A 377 -14.38 -5.17 -5.80
N ARG A 378 -15.40 -5.93 -6.20
CA ARG A 378 -16.70 -5.43 -6.67
C ARG A 378 -17.74 -5.66 -5.58
N ALA A 379 -18.43 -4.62 -5.13
CA ALA A 379 -19.58 -4.78 -4.25
C ALA A 379 -20.68 -5.57 -4.96
N ILE A 380 -21.24 -6.56 -4.27
CA ILE A 380 -22.40 -7.34 -4.74
C ILE A 380 -23.55 -7.34 -3.72
N GLY A 381 -23.31 -6.90 -2.49
CA GLY A 381 -24.35 -6.80 -1.48
C GLY A 381 -23.85 -6.19 -0.18
N LEU A 382 -24.80 -5.92 0.72
CA LEU A 382 -24.53 -5.46 2.08
C LEU A 382 -25.05 -6.53 3.04
N MET A 383 -24.26 -6.84 4.06
CA MET A 383 -24.65 -7.68 5.17
C MET A 383 -24.92 -6.79 6.39
N PRO A 384 -26.19 -6.46 6.69
CA PRO A 384 -26.50 -5.69 7.88
C PRO A 384 -26.28 -6.57 9.10
N MET A 385 -25.47 -6.08 10.02
CA MET A 385 -25.07 -6.82 11.22
C MET A 385 -25.21 -5.92 12.43
N ILE A 386 -25.72 -6.50 13.51
CA ILE A 386 -25.82 -5.87 14.83
C ILE A 386 -24.86 -6.61 15.75
N ASP A 387 -23.82 -5.93 16.20
CA ASP A 387 -22.85 -6.44 17.17
C ASP A 387 -23.07 -5.76 18.52
N GLN A 388 -23.47 -6.53 19.53
CA GLN A 388 -23.74 -6.01 20.88
C GLN A 388 -24.75 -4.84 20.94
N GLY A 389 -25.63 -4.71 19.95
CA GLY A 389 -26.63 -3.65 19.86
C GLY A 389 -26.20 -2.45 19.00
N GLU A 390 -24.95 -2.40 18.56
CA GLU A 390 -24.42 -1.40 17.64
C GLU A 390 -24.47 -1.91 16.19
N LYS A 391 -24.68 -0.98 15.26
CA LYS A 391 -24.74 -1.27 13.84
C LYS A 391 -23.32 -1.44 13.29
N ASP A 392 -23.03 -2.58 12.68
CA ASP A 392 -21.72 -2.97 12.14
C ASP A 392 -21.89 -3.58 10.74
N ASP A 393 -22.50 -2.82 9.83
CA ASP A 393 -22.77 -3.29 8.47
C ASP A 393 -21.48 -3.60 7.71
N LYS A 394 -21.48 -4.70 6.95
CA LYS A 394 -20.30 -5.12 6.17
C LYS A 394 -20.63 -5.25 4.70
N ILE A 395 -19.71 -4.81 3.85
CA ILE A 395 -19.84 -4.99 2.40
C ILE A 395 -19.52 -6.45 2.06
N ILE A 396 -20.36 -7.07 1.25
CA ILE A 396 -20.06 -8.33 0.59
C ILE A 396 -19.62 -8.02 -0.83
N ALA A 397 -18.43 -8.49 -1.18
CA ALA A 397 -17.80 -8.24 -2.45
C ALA A 397 -17.21 -9.51 -3.06
N VAL A 398 -16.93 -9.46 -4.36
CA VAL A 398 -16.13 -10.48 -5.07
C VAL A 398 -14.83 -9.87 -5.57
N CYS A 399 -13.77 -10.66 -5.68
CA CYS A 399 -12.55 -10.20 -6.36
C CYS A 399 -12.87 -9.90 -7.83
N ALA A 400 -12.62 -8.67 -8.26
CA ALA A 400 -12.97 -8.19 -9.60
C ALA A 400 -12.12 -8.85 -10.71
N ASP A 401 -10.96 -9.39 -10.33
CA ASP A 401 -9.97 -9.97 -11.22
C ASP A 401 -9.86 -11.51 -11.08
N ASP A 402 -10.71 -12.14 -10.24
CA ASP A 402 -10.82 -13.60 -10.12
C ASP A 402 -11.74 -14.16 -11.23
N PRO A 403 -11.24 -14.99 -12.17
CA PRO A 403 -12.02 -15.55 -13.27
C PRO A 403 -13.30 -16.29 -12.82
N GLU A 404 -13.26 -16.95 -11.67
CA GLU A 404 -14.38 -17.74 -11.15
C GLU A 404 -15.45 -16.86 -10.50
N TYR A 405 -15.09 -15.69 -9.97
CA TYR A 405 -16.00 -14.86 -9.19
C TYR A 405 -16.40 -13.55 -9.87
N LYS A 406 -15.63 -13.06 -10.86
CA LYS A 406 -15.84 -11.75 -11.48
C LYS A 406 -17.21 -11.56 -12.16
N HIS A 407 -17.92 -12.65 -12.44
CA HIS A 407 -19.23 -12.64 -13.11
C HIS A 407 -20.41 -12.38 -12.15
N TYR A 408 -20.20 -12.51 -10.83
CA TYR A 408 -21.22 -12.16 -9.85
C TYR A 408 -21.35 -10.64 -9.76
N THR A 409 -22.57 -10.15 -9.93
CA THR A 409 -22.92 -8.73 -9.89
C THR A 409 -23.91 -8.36 -8.80
N ASP A 410 -24.64 -9.35 -8.26
CA ASP A 410 -25.55 -9.16 -7.12
C ASP A 410 -25.53 -10.35 -6.15
N ILE A 411 -25.77 -10.09 -4.87
CA ILE A 411 -25.74 -11.07 -3.79
C ILE A 411 -26.68 -12.25 -4.02
N LYS A 412 -27.79 -12.03 -4.74
CA LYS A 412 -28.79 -13.06 -5.05
C LYS A 412 -28.28 -14.11 -6.04
N GLU A 413 -27.22 -13.80 -6.79
CA GLU A 413 -26.62 -14.72 -7.75
C GLU A 413 -25.73 -15.77 -7.04
N LEU A 414 -25.30 -15.50 -5.80
CA LEU A 414 -24.54 -16.47 -5.03
C LEU A 414 -25.41 -17.69 -4.64
N PRO A 415 -24.83 -18.89 -4.59
CA PRO A 415 -25.54 -20.07 -4.09
C PRO A 415 -26.10 -19.84 -2.67
N PRO A 416 -27.37 -20.18 -2.38
CA PRO A 416 -27.99 -19.91 -1.06
C PRO A 416 -27.22 -20.50 0.13
N HIS A 417 -26.54 -21.64 -0.08
CA HIS A 417 -25.68 -22.25 0.93
C HIS A 417 -24.50 -21.34 1.31
N ARG A 418 -23.93 -20.59 0.36
CA ARG A 418 -22.82 -19.65 0.62
C ARG A 418 -23.25 -18.51 1.54
N LEU A 419 -24.45 -17.96 1.32
CA LEU A 419 -25.03 -16.94 2.19
C LEU A 419 -25.29 -17.49 3.60
N THR A 420 -25.72 -18.74 3.69
CA THR A 420 -25.95 -19.43 4.98
C THR A 420 -24.64 -19.63 5.74
N GLU A 421 -23.57 -20.06 5.08
CA GLU A 421 -22.24 -20.20 5.69
C GLU A 421 -21.70 -18.86 6.22
N ILE A 422 -21.80 -17.79 5.42
CA ILE A 422 -21.37 -16.44 5.83
C ILE A 422 -22.17 -15.96 7.04
N ARG A 423 -23.50 -16.08 6.99
CA ARG A 423 -24.40 -15.74 8.10
C ARG A 423 -24.01 -16.49 9.38
N ARG A 424 -23.85 -17.81 9.29
CA ARG A 424 -23.50 -18.66 10.44
C ARG A 424 -22.14 -18.31 11.03
N PHE A 425 -21.14 -18.01 10.20
CA PHE A 425 -19.84 -17.58 10.69
C PHE A 425 -19.95 -16.34 11.59
N PHE A 426 -20.61 -15.26 11.13
CA PHE A 426 -20.72 -14.02 11.92
C PHE A 426 -21.65 -14.15 13.13
N GLU A 427 -22.66 -15.01 13.10
CA GLU A 427 -23.46 -15.34 14.28
C GLU A 427 -22.67 -16.15 15.32
N ASP A 428 -21.71 -16.98 14.89
CA ASP A 428 -21.04 -17.96 15.76
C ASP A 428 -19.67 -17.49 16.28
N TYR A 429 -18.92 -16.67 15.54
CA TYR A 429 -17.50 -16.45 15.80
C TYR A 429 -17.18 -15.84 17.18
N LYS A 430 -18.09 -15.04 17.74
CA LYS A 430 -17.98 -14.42 19.07
C LYS A 430 -18.80 -15.13 20.17
N LYS A 431 -19.44 -16.27 19.90
CA LYS A 431 -20.26 -17.00 20.89
C LYS A 431 -19.47 -17.42 22.13
N ASN A 432 -18.25 -17.93 21.94
CA ASN A 432 -17.36 -18.32 23.05
C ASN A 432 -16.87 -17.12 23.87
N GLU A 433 -17.07 -15.90 23.40
CA GLU A 433 -16.82 -14.65 24.14
C GLU A 433 -18.08 -14.17 24.91
N ASN A 434 -19.18 -14.95 24.91
CA ASN A 434 -20.50 -14.58 25.43
C ASN A 434 -21.09 -13.29 24.82
N LYS A 435 -20.68 -12.95 23.59
CA LYS A 435 -21.24 -11.83 22.83
C LYS A 435 -22.36 -12.30 21.92
N LYS A 436 -23.32 -11.41 21.67
CA LYS A 436 -24.44 -11.65 20.74
C LYS A 436 -24.23 -10.82 19.49
N VAL A 437 -24.23 -11.52 18.35
CA VAL A 437 -24.21 -10.94 17.02
C VAL A 437 -25.45 -11.41 16.29
N ALA A 438 -26.14 -10.50 15.60
CA ALA A 438 -27.27 -10.83 14.74
C ALA A 438 -26.97 -10.32 13.33
N VAL A 439 -27.15 -11.20 12.35
CA VAL A 439 -27.07 -10.84 10.92
C VAL A 439 -28.49 -10.76 10.40
N ASN A 440 -28.87 -9.65 9.76
CA ASN A 440 -30.20 -9.47 9.15
C ASN A 440 -30.23 -10.04 7.73
N GLU A 441 -31.30 -9.81 6.98
CA GLU A 441 -31.36 -10.21 5.57
C GLU A 441 -30.29 -9.49 4.74
N PHE A 442 -29.64 -10.24 3.84
CA PHE A 442 -28.65 -9.66 2.93
C PHE A 442 -29.34 -8.70 1.96
N LEU A 443 -28.77 -7.51 1.81
CA LEU A 443 -29.31 -6.44 0.99
C LEU A 443 -28.59 -6.38 -0.38
N PRO A 444 -29.29 -5.93 -1.44
CA PRO A 444 -28.77 -5.95 -2.81
C PRO A 444 -27.60 -4.99 -3.01
N THR A 445 -26.98 -5.09 -4.18
CA THR A 445 -25.81 -4.29 -4.58
C THR A 445 -26.05 -2.78 -4.46
N SER A 446 -27.25 -2.29 -4.75
CA SER A 446 -27.58 -0.86 -4.66
C SER A 446 -27.35 -0.29 -3.26
N THR A 447 -27.78 -1.02 -2.22
CA THR A 447 -27.60 -0.60 -0.82
C THR A 447 -26.13 -0.64 -0.40
N ALA A 448 -25.36 -1.61 -0.90
CA ALA A 448 -23.92 -1.67 -0.67
C ALA A 448 -23.20 -0.46 -1.28
N VAL A 449 -23.57 -0.09 -2.51
CA VAL A 449 -23.04 1.07 -3.21
C VAL A 449 -23.36 2.37 -2.47
N GLU A 450 -24.58 2.54 -1.98
CA GLU A 450 -24.98 3.69 -1.16
C GLU A 450 -24.16 3.79 0.13
N ALA A 451 -23.93 2.67 0.83
CA ALA A 451 -23.11 2.64 2.04
C ALA A 451 -21.65 3.02 1.78
N ILE A 452 -21.07 2.54 0.67
CA ILE A 452 -19.71 2.92 0.25
C ILE A 452 -19.67 4.41 -0.08
N GLN A 453 -20.62 4.92 -0.87
CA GLN A 453 -20.67 6.36 -1.20
C GLN A 453 -20.79 7.23 0.06
N TYR A 454 -21.65 6.84 1.00
CA TYR A 454 -21.80 7.55 2.27
C TYR A 454 -20.46 7.59 3.01
N SER A 455 -19.83 6.44 3.24
CA SER A 455 -18.55 6.34 3.97
C SER A 455 -17.38 7.06 3.30
N MET A 456 -17.40 7.24 1.97
CA MET A 456 -16.42 8.09 1.25
C MET A 456 -16.60 9.59 1.55
N CYS A 457 -17.82 10.01 1.89
CA CYS A 457 -18.16 11.40 2.17
C CYS A 457 -18.07 11.75 3.65
N VAL A 458 -18.12 10.76 4.56
CA VAL A 458 -17.95 10.98 6.00
C VAL A 458 -16.56 11.55 6.25
N ARG A 459 -16.52 12.75 6.84
CA ARG A 459 -15.29 13.37 7.32
C ARG A 459 -15.23 13.26 8.84
N PRO A 460 -14.04 13.13 9.45
CA PRO A 460 -13.90 13.21 10.90
C PRO A 460 -14.54 14.52 11.39
N LYS A 461 -15.27 14.48 12.51
CA LYS A 461 -15.70 15.70 13.20
C LYS A 461 -14.46 16.48 13.62
N LEU A 462 -14.02 17.45 12.81
CA LEU A 462 -13.00 18.39 13.23
C LEU A 462 -13.63 19.42 14.16
N SER A 463 -13.44 19.23 15.47
CA SER A 463 -13.60 20.30 16.44
C SER A 463 -12.37 21.21 16.38
N PHE A 464 -12.47 22.34 15.70
CA PHE A 464 -11.46 23.39 15.78
C PHE A 464 -11.75 24.27 17.01
N ASN A 465 -10.76 24.44 17.89
CA ASN A 465 -10.71 25.61 18.76
C ASN A 465 -9.98 26.69 17.96
N LEU A 466 -10.71 27.65 17.40
CA LEU A 466 -10.13 28.77 16.67
C LEU A 466 -10.00 29.98 17.60
N GLU A 467 -8.75 30.38 17.87
CA GLU A 467 -8.41 31.77 18.21
C GLU A 467 -7.97 32.43 16.90
N ALA A 468 -8.89 33.01 16.15
CA ALA A 468 -8.59 33.76 14.93
C ALA A 468 -9.40 35.05 14.88
N ASP A 469 -8.71 36.18 14.66
CA ASP A 469 -9.34 37.51 14.53
C ASP A 469 -10.02 37.71 13.15
N TRP A 470 -9.74 36.84 12.16
CA TRP A 470 -10.25 36.97 10.79
C TRP A 470 -10.49 35.61 10.15
N ALA A 471 -11.54 35.49 9.33
CA ALA A 471 -11.81 34.34 8.47
C ALA A 471 -12.18 34.83 7.05
N ILE A 472 -11.71 34.11 6.01
CA ILE A 472 -12.04 34.41 4.61
C ILE A 472 -12.92 33.28 4.08
N LEU A 473 -14.11 33.64 3.59
CA LEU A 473 -15.06 32.72 2.96
C LEU A 473 -15.06 32.95 1.45
N PHE A 474 -14.70 31.92 0.68
CA PHE A 474 -14.86 31.95 -0.78
C PHE A 474 -16.17 31.24 -1.14
N VAL A 475 -17.07 31.98 -1.79
CA VAL A 475 -18.29 31.42 -2.39
C VAL A 475 -18.04 31.33 -3.89
N TYR A 476 -18.04 30.12 -4.43
CA TYR A 476 -17.88 29.91 -5.86
C TYR A 476 -19.26 29.85 -6.52
N ASP A 477 -19.52 30.79 -7.43
CA ASP A 477 -20.57 30.68 -8.44
C ASP A 477 -19.89 30.60 -9.82
N ASN A 478 -20.15 29.52 -10.57
CA ASN A 478 -19.69 29.32 -11.95
C ASN A 478 -18.25 29.78 -12.27
N PHE A 479 -17.27 29.37 -11.45
CA PHE A 479 -15.83 29.62 -11.67
C PHE A 479 -15.40 31.10 -11.78
N GLN A 480 -16.12 32.04 -11.17
CA GLN A 480 -15.65 33.42 -10.95
C GLN A 480 -15.51 33.67 -9.43
N PRO A 481 -14.32 33.99 -8.90
CA PRO A 481 -14.15 34.22 -7.47
C PRO A 481 -14.78 35.56 -7.09
N THR A 482 -15.69 35.54 -6.09
CA THR A 482 -16.14 36.76 -5.42
C THR A 482 -15.58 36.73 -4.00
N GLU A 483 -14.74 37.70 -3.67
CA GLU A 483 -14.13 37.82 -2.33
C GLU A 483 -15.08 38.57 -1.39
N LEU A 484 -15.43 37.94 -0.26
CA LEU A 484 -16.18 38.57 0.83
C LEU A 484 -15.27 38.68 2.06
N PHE A 485 -15.00 39.92 2.48
CA PHE A 485 -14.22 40.23 3.68
C PHE A 485 -15.16 40.54 4.85
N PHE A 486 -14.95 39.88 5.99
CA PHE A 486 -15.63 40.23 7.24
C PHE A 486 -14.60 40.53 8.34
N ASN A 487 -14.86 41.59 9.10
CA ASN A 487 -14.06 41.98 10.26
C ASN A 487 -14.75 41.47 11.53
N TRP A 488 -14.08 40.61 12.31
CA TRP A 488 -14.65 39.99 13.51
C TRP A 488 -13.97 40.54 14.77
N GLN A 489 -14.76 41.08 15.71
CA GLN A 489 -14.27 41.53 17.02
C GLN A 489 -15.16 40.94 18.12
N GLY A 490 -14.90 39.68 18.50
CA GLY A 490 -15.60 39.00 19.61
C GLY A 490 -14.92 37.71 20.07
N PRO A 491 -15.07 37.30 21.35
CA PRO A 491 -14.33 36.14 21.88
C PRO A 491 -14.95 34.80 21.42
N LEU A 492 -14.08 33.89 20.99
CA LEU A 492 -14.26 32.44 20.76
C LEU A 492 -15.59 31.99 20.11
N CYS A 493 -15.55 31.66 18.81
CA CYS A 493 -16.67 31.01 18.12
C CYS A 493 -16.55 29.47 18.22
N ARG A 494 -17.60 28.80 18.70
CA ARG A 494 -17.78 27.33 18.56
C ARG A 494 -18.70 27.07 17.38
N VAL A 495 -18.17 26.45 16.32
CA VAL A 495 -18.98 26.02 15.17
C VAL A 495 -19.41 24.57 15.37
N HIS A 496 -20.71 24.35 15.58
CA HIS A 496 -21.31 23.02 15.60
C HIS A 496 -21.99 22.73 14.26
N TYR A 497 -21.62 21.63 13.60
CA TYR A 497 -22.36 21.08 12.47
C TYR A 497 -23.21 19.90 12.96
N ALA A 498 -24.52 19.95 12.73
CA ALA A 498 -25.45 18.86 12.94
C ALA A 498 -26.26 18.64 11.65
N PHE A 499 -26.47 17.38 11.26
CA PHE A 499 -27.43 17.02 10.21
C PHE A 499 -28.42 15.97 10.74
N PRO A 500 -29.71 16.04 10.36
CA PRO A 500 -30.74 15.13 10.87
C PRO A 500 -30.84 13.83 10.05
N GLU A 501 -31.42 12.82 10.71
CA GLU A 501 -31.70 11.47 10.20
C GLU A 501 -32.67 11.48 9.00
N ALA A 502 -32.25 10.78 7.93
CA ALA A 502 -32.97 10.16 6.81
C ALA A 502 -34.33 10.70 6.25
N ILE A 503 -34.39 10.62 4.90
CA ILE A 503 -35.54 10.55 3.96
C ILE A 503 -35.97 11.87 3.30
N GLY A 504 -35.76 11.95 1.97
CA GLY A 504 -36.54 12.76 1.02
C GLY A 504 -36.06 14.19 0.78
N GLU A 505 -35.73 14.51 -0.49
CA GLU A 505 -35.30 15.80 -1.06
C GLU A 505 -34.14 16.53 -0.33
N LEU A 506 -33.09 16.87 -1.08
CA LEU A 506 -31.85 17.47 -0.57
C LEU A 506 -32.09 18.87 0.01
N TYR A 507 -32.53 18.95 1.27
CA TYR A 507 -32.61 20.18 2.04
C TYR A 507 -31.28 20.37 2.78
N ILE A 508 -30.43 21.28 2.29
CA ILE A 508 -29.25 21.73 3.05
C ILE A 508 -29.79 22.72 4.09
N PRO A 509 -29.74 22.45 5.41
CA PRO A 509 -30.18 23.40 6.40
C PRO A 509 -29.24 24.62 6.38
N PRO A 510 -29.75 25.82 6.69
CA PRO A 510 -28.90 26.99 6.88
C PRO A 510 -27.90 26.70 8.00
N ILE A 511 -26.64 27.11 7.80
CA ILE A 511 -25.64 27.12 8.86
C ILE A 511 -26.13 28.11 9.93
N VAL A 512 -26.63 27.61 11.05
CA VAL A 512 -27.05 28.44 12.18
C VAL A 512 -25.81 28.80 13.00
N PHE A 513 -25.35 30.04 12.86
CA PHE A 513 -24.41 30.62 13.81
C PHE A 513 -25.18 31.03 15.06
N GLN A 514 -25.09 30.25 16.13
CA GLN A 514 -25.67 30.67 17.41
C GLN A 514 -24.69 31.63 18.10
N LEU A 515 -24.85 32.92 17.81
CA LEU A 515 -24.15 33.99 18.50
C LEU A 515 -24.73 34.14 19.91
N GLY A 516 -23.87 34.19 20.91
CA GLY A 516 -24.24 34.65 22.24
C GLY A 516 -24.60 36.14 22.19
N GLY A 517 -25.86 36.44 21.86
CA GLY A 517 -26.44 37.77 21.85
C GLY A 517 -26.34 38.51 20.51
N GLY A 518 -27.48 38.63 19.81
CA GLY A 518 -27.65 39.50 18.63
C GLY A 518 -27.60 38.75 17.29
N GLY A 519 -28.77 38.47 16.70
CA GLY A 519 -28.91 37.70 15.47
C GLY A 519 -28.63 38.50 14.18
N MET A 520 -28.19 37.79 13.15
CA MET A 520 -28.20 38.25 11.76
C MET A 520 -28.88 37.15 10.92
N GLU A 521 -29.99 37.48 10.26
CA GLU A 521 -30.67 36.58 9.32
C GLU A 521 -30.13 36.81 7.89
N ILE A 522 -29.80 35.73 7.18
CA ILE A 522 -29.52 35.77 5.74
C ILE A 522 -30.74 35.16 5.03
N HIS A 523 -31.45 35.98 4.26
CA HIS A 523 -32.62 35.52 3.48
C HIS A 523 -32.19 34.84 2.17
N HIS A 524 -32.77 33.65 1.94
CA HIS A 524 -32.93 32.91 0.68
C HIS A 524 -31.90 33.14 -0.45
N LEU A 525 -31.04 32.15 -0.69
CA LEU A 525 -30.33 31.98 -1.96
C LEU A 525 -30.67 30.61 -2.55
N ASN A 526 -31.29 30.64 -3.72
CA ASN A 526 -32.03 29.51 -4.31
C ASN A 526 -31.21 28.76 -5.39
N LYS A 527 -29.92 28.48 -5.16
CA LYS A 527 -29.04 27.71 -6.06
C LYS A 527 -27.94 26.95 -5.31
N SER A 528 -27.46 25.86 -5.90
CA SER A 528 -26.42 24.97 -5.36
C SER A 528 -25.07 25.68 -5.25
N PHE A 529 -24.46 25.70 -4.06
CA PHE A 529 -23.12 26.27 -3.83
C PHE A 529 -22.15 25.20 -3.30
N HIS A 530 -20.87 25.31 -3.68
CA HIS A 530 -19.77 24.63 -2.99
C HIS A 530 -19.09 25.62 -2.03
N LEU A 531 -19.04 25.30 -0.74
CA LEU A 531 -18.37 26.10 0.28
C LEU A 531 -16.95 25.57 0.50
N MET A 532 -15.94 26.45 0.41
CA MET A 532 -14.56 26.13 0.79
C MET A 532 -14.08 27.16 1.81
N LEU A 533 -13.80 26.72 3.03
CA LEU A 533 -13.31 27.56 4.14
C LEU A 533 -11.78 27.50 4.15
N PHE A 534 -11.10 28.65 4.02
CA PHE A 534 -9.67 28.77 4.30
C PHE A 534 -9.48 29.41 5.67
N ILE A 535 -8.83 28.69 6.58
CA ILE A 535 -8.36 29.24 7.86
C ILE A 535 -6.92 29.69 7.62
N ILE A 536 -6.69 31.00 7.61
CA ILE A 536 -5.33 31.56 7.60
C ILE A 536 -4.84 31.57 9.04
N ASP A 537 -4.02 30.59 9.40
CA ASP A 537 -3.34 30.56 10.68
C ASP A 537 -2.13 31.51 10.62
N ASN A 538 -2.19 32.61 11.37
CA ASN A 538 -1.17 33.65 11.37
C ASN A 538 -0.07 33.33 12.39
N VAL A 539 0.46 32.09 12.36
CA VAL A 539 1.54 31.68 13.27
C VAL A 539 2.67 30.96 12.52
N ARG A 540 3.65 31.80 12.13
CA ARG A 540 5.07 31.56 11.76
C ARG A 540 5.40 31.40 10.27
N ARG A 541 6.32 32.30 9.87
CA ARG A 541 7.13 32.33 8.63
C ARG A 541 7.75 31.00 8.25
#